data_AF-A0A875S1K1-F1
#
_entry.id   AF-A0A875S1K1-F1
#
_cell.length_a   1.000
_cell.length_b   1.000
_cell.length_c   1.000
_cell.angle_alpha   90.00
_cell.angle_beta   90.00
_cell.angle_gamma   90.00
#
_symmetry.space_group_name_H-M   'P 1'
#
loop_
_entity.id
_entity.type
_entity.pdbx_description
1 polymer ?
#
loop_
_entity_poly.entity_id
_entity_poly.type
_entity_poly.pdbx_seq_one_letter_code
_entity_poly.pdbx_strand_id
1 'polypeptide(L)'
;MDPITKTLLKKSLIWGGGIIGLGVVLFKFTTPSPEQMLAQMSPELRADVEKNRELRMKEQEELIKVVKRTSASNDPIWKTGDIQSPWDPDFKKTSESMLVKKQAIEKARAEEKTKLELESMKEEAKRREGMEKEGMKKASGGSKWWW
;
A
#
# COMPACT_ATOMS: atom_id res chain seq x y z
N MET A 1 -3.49 55.38 -10.50
CA MET A 1 -4.49 54.28 -10.53
C MET A 1 -5.84 54.88 -10.20
N ASP A 2 -6.68 55.02 -11.21
CA ASP A 2 -7.91 55.80 -11.16
C ASP A 2 -8.93 55.24 -10.14
N PRO A 3 -9.79 56.08 -9.55
CA PRO A 3 -10.77 55.62 -8.56
C PRO A 3 -11.72 54.55 -9.13
N ILE A 4 -11.99 54.61 -10.43
CA ILE A 4 -12.81 53.63 -11.16
C ILE A 4 -12.10 52.27 -11.24
N THR A 5 -10.80 52.23 -11.54
CA THR A 5 -10.06 50.96 -11.61
C THR A 5 -9.91 50.29 -10.25
N LYS A 6 -9.77 51.07 -9.16
CA LYS A 6 -9.75 50.53 -7.79
C LYS A 6 -11.08 49.89 -7.38
N THR A 7 -12.22 50.45 -7.77
CA THR A 7 -13.54 49.88 -7.44
C THR A 7 -13.85 48.62 -8.23
N LEU A 8 -13.46 48.56 -9.50
CA LEU A 8 -13.60 47.35 -10.34
C LEU A 8 -12.73 46.20 -9.81
N LEU A 9 -11.49 46.48 -9.41
CA LEU A 9 -10.58 45.47 -8.87
C LEU A 9 -11.06 44.90 -7.52
N LYS A 10 -11.60 45.77 -6.64
CA LYS A 10 -12.26 45.32 -5.40
C LYS A 10 -13.45 44.40 -5.69
N LYS A 11 -14.31 44.75 -6.65
CA LYS A 11 -15.45 43.92 -7.04
C LYS A 11 -14.99 42.57 -7.59
N SER A 12 -14.00 42.55 -8.48
CA SER A 12 -13.45 41.31 -9.04
C SER A 12 -12.89 40.38 -7.96
N LEU A 13 -12.15 40.91 -6.97
CA LEU A 13 -11.64 40.11 -5.86
C LEU A 13 -12.76 39.55 -4.96
N ILE A 14 -13.82 40.33 -4.70
CA ILE A 14 -14.96 39.88 -3.90
C ILE A 14 -15.74 38.77 -4.62
N TRP A 15 -16.06 38.98 -5.90
CA TRP A 15 -16.80 38.00 -6.70
C TRP A 15 -15.96 36.75 -6.98
N GLY A 16 -14.70 36.91 -7.36
CA GLY A 16 -13.77 35.80 -7.59
C GLY A 16 -13.50 35.00 -6.31
N GLY A 17 -13.24 35.68 -5.20
CA GLY A 17 -13.09 35.04 -3.89
C GLY A 17 -14.37 34.34 -3.44
N GLY A 18 -15.54 34.93 -3.71
CA GLY A 18 -16.84 34.32 -3.43
C GLY A 18 -17.08 33.03 -4.21
N ILE A 19 -16.73 32.99 -5.50
CA ILE A 19 -16.86 31.78 -6.32
C ILE A 19 -15.91 30.67 -5.83
N ILE A 20 -14.65 31.01 -5.54
CA ILE A 20 -13.67 30.05 -5.03
C ILE A 20 -14.12 29.52 -3.66
N GLY A 21 -14.55 30.41 -2.76
CA GLY A 21 -15.06 30.05 -1.44
C GLY A 21 -16.28 29.15 -1.52
N LEU A 22 -17.24 29.48 -2.39
CA LEU A 22 -18.41 28.65 -2.65
C LEU A 22 -18.01 27.27 -3.16
N GLY A 23 -17.05 27.20 -4.09
CA GLY A 23 -16.52 25.93 -4.60
C GLY A 23 -15.93 25.04 -3.50
N VAL A 24 -15.17 25.61 -2.56
CA VAL A 24 -14.60 24.86 -1.42
C VAL A 24 -15.70 24.37 -0.48
N VAL A 25 -16.71 25.19 -0.20
CA VAL A 25 -17.85 24.80 0.64
C VAL A 25 -18.63 23.67 -0.01
N LEU A 26 -18.95 23.80 -1.31
CA LEU A 26 -19.67 22.77 -2.06
C LEU A 26 -18.89 21.46 -2.07
N PHE A 27 -17.58 21.52 -2.31
CA PHE A 27 -16.69 20.36 -2.30
C PHE A 27 -16.73 19.65 -0.94
N LYS A 28 -16.56 20.39 0.16
CA LYS A 28 -16.59 19.83 1.52
C LYS A 28 -17.93 19.21 1.90
N PHE A 29 -19.03 19.70 1.33
CA PHE A 29 -20.37 19.21 1.63
C PHE A 29 -20.76 17.99 0.77
N THR A 30 -20.34 17.97 -0.49
CA THR A 30 -20.73 16.93 -1.46
C THR A 30 -19.80 15.72 -1.45
N THR A 31 -18.52 15.90 -1.08
CA THR A 31 -17.56 14.80 -1.06
C THR A 31 -17.49 14.17 0.33
N PRO A 32 -17.76 12.85 0.45
CA PRO A 32 -17.65 12.17 1.74
C PRO A 32 -16.18 12.12 2.18
N SER A 33 -15.96 12.22 3.50
CA SER A 33 -14.62 12.03 4.06
C SER A 33 -14.17 10.57 3.92
N PRO A 34 -12.85 10.27 3.92
CA PRO A 34 -12.36 8.90 3.81
C PRO A 34 -12.94 7.94 4.85
N GLU A 35 -13.14 8.42 6.07
CA GLU A 35 -13.74 7.66 7.17
C GLU A 35 -15.22 7.37 6.92
N GLN A 36 -15.98 8.36 6.45
CA GLN A 36 -17.37 8.16 6.05
C GLN A 36 -17.49 7.19 4.86
N MET A 37 -16.55 7.24 3.92
CA MET A 37 -16.49 6.33 2.79
C MET A 37 -16.21 4.90 3.25
N LEU A 38 -15.23 4.69 4.14
CA LEU A 38 -14.98 3.41 4.78
C LEU A 38 -16.19 2.92 5.58
N ALA A 39 -16.86 3.81 6.32
CA ALA A 39 -18.06 3.50 7.09
C ALA A 39 -19.29 3.12 6.24
N GLN A 40 -19.29 3.43 4.94
CA GLN A 40 -20.31 2.98 3.99
C GLN A 40 -19.93 1.67 3.28
N MET A 41 -18.66 1.26 3.31
CA MET A 41 -18.23 0.00 2.71
C MET A 41 -18.69 -1.21 3.55
N SER A 42 -18.89 -2.35 2.88
CA SER A 42 -19.13 -3.64 3.55
C SER A 42 -17.95 -4.02 4.45
N PRO A 43 -18.18 -4.77 5.55
CA PRO A 43 -17.12 -5.15 6.48
C PRO A 43 -15.99 -5.96 5.81
N GLU A 44 -16.31 -6.73 4.77
CA GLU A 44 -15.32 -7.46 3.97
C GLU A 44 -14.38 -6.51 3.21
N LEU A 45 -14.94 -5.50 2.53
CA LEU A 45 -14.13 -4.52 1.80
C LEU A 45 -13.26 -3.68 2.74
N ARG A 46 -13.73 -3.36 3.95
CA ARG A 46 -12.91 -2.67 4.94
C ARG A 46 -11.70 -3.49 5.37
N ALA A 47 -11.90 -4.78 5.62
CA ALA A 47 -10.81 -5.68 5.99
C ALA A 47 -9.76 -5.76 4.88
N ASP A 48 -10.17 -5.81 3.62
CA ASP A 48 -9.26 -5.83 2.49
C ASP A 48 -8.57 -4.48 2.26
N VAL A 49 -9.25 -3.36 2.48
CA VAL A 49 -8.63 -2.03 2.42
C VAL A 49 -7.57 -1.89 3.50
N GLU A 50 -7.84 -2.31 4.74
CA GLU A 50 -6.88 -2.23 5.85
C GLU A 50 -5.67 -3.14 5.60
N LYS A 51 -5.90 -4.40 5.18
CA LYS A 51 -4.82 -5.34 4.81
C LYS A 51 -3.91 -4.82 3.70
N ASN A 52 -4.44 -4.01 2.80
CA ASN A 52 -3.71 -3.45 1.66
C ASN A 52 -3.29 -1.99 1.89
N ARG A 53 -3.63 -1.37 3.02
CA ARG A 53 -3.29 0.03 3.32
C ARG A 53 -1.79 0.19 3.45
N GLU A 54 -1.16 -0.65 4.26
CA GLU A 54 0.29 -0.65 4.45
C GLU A 54 1.04 -0.88 3.13
N LEU A 55 0.51 -1.72 2.24
CA LEU A 55 1.12 -1.90 0.91
C LEU A 55 1.07 -0.62 0.09
N ARG A 56 -0.11 0.01 -0.01
CA ARG A 56 -0.26 1.22 -0.81
C ARG A 56 0.63 2.34 -0.28
N MET A 57 0.83 2.42 1.02
CA MET A 57 1.79 3.35 1.64
C MET A 57 3.23 3.02 1.23
N LYS A 58 3.64 1.74 1.31
CA LYS A 58 4.98 1.31 0.89
C LYS A 58 5.23 1.54 -0.61
N GLU A 59 4.25 1.27 -1.46
CA GLU A 59 4.30 1.54 -2.89
C GLU A 59 4.48 3.04 -3.16
N GLN A 60 3.71 3.89 -2.48
CA GLN A 60 3.86 5.34 -2.58
C GLN A 60 5.22 5.83 -2.07
N GLU A 61 5.74 5.27 -0.98
CA GLU A 61 7.08 5.59 -0.48
C GLU A 61 8.18 5.24 -1.49
N GLU A 62 8.07 4.08 -2.14
CA GLU A 62 9.00 3.67 -3.20
C GLU A 62 8.91 4.61 -4.42
N LEU A 63 7.70 4.97 -4.84
CA LEU A 63 7.49 5.94 -5.91
C LEU A 63 8.11 7.30 -5.57
N ILE A 64 7.93 7.79 -4.35
CA ILE A 64 8.54 9.04 -3.88
C ILE A 64 10.07 8.94 -3.91
N LYS A 65 10.65 7.79 -3.55
CA LYS A 65 12.11 7.58 -3.64
C LYS A 65 12.58 7.65 -5.09
N VAL A 66 11.85 7.07 -6.04
CA VAL A 66 12.18 7.16 -7.48
C VAL A 66 12.06 8.60 -7.95
N VAL A 67 10.95 9.29 -7.65
CA VAL A 67 10.75 10.71 -8.02
C VAL A 67 11.88 11.58 -7.49
N LYS A 68 12.31 11.39 -6.24
CA LYS A 68 13.46 12.12 -5.67
C LYS A 68 14.74 11.87 -6.46
N ARG A 69 15.05 10.62 -6.81
CA ARG A 69 16.22 10.26 -7.62
C ARG A 69 16.15 10.88 -9.02
N THR A 70 15.01 10.75 -9.70
CA THR A 70 14.79 11.33 -11.04
C THR A 70 14.86 12.86 -11.00
N SER A 71 14.29 13.51 -9.99
CA SER A 71 14.34 14.97 -9.84
C SER A 71 15.74 15.53 -9.62
N ALA A 72 16.66 14.71 -9.10
CA ALA A 72 18.06 15.06 -8.91
C ALA A 72 18.92 14.70 -10.14
N SER A 73 18.36 14.00 -11.13
CA SER A 73 19.06 13.69 -12.38
C SER A 73 19.13 14.92 -13.28
N ASN A 74 20.16 14.96 -14.14
CA ASN A 74 20.28 15.94 -15.21
C ASN A 74 19.52 15.51 -16.49
N ASP A 75 18.77 14.42 -16.41
CA ASP A 75 17.92 13.97 -17.50
C ASP A 75 16.78 14.97 -17.77
N PRO A 76 16.33 15.10 -19.03
CA PRO A 76 15.21 15.97 -19.34
C PRO A 76 13.91 15.47 -18.68
N ILE A 77 13.00 16.41 -18.37
CA ILE A 77 11.79 16.19 -17.56
C ILE A 77 10.91 15.02 -18.06
N TRP A 78 10.91 14.74 -19.36
CA TRP A 78 10.13 13.67 -19.96
C TRP A 78 10.72 12.26 -19.77
N LYS A 79 11.99 12.15 -19.34
CA LYS A 79 12.62 10.88 -18.98
C LYS A 79 12.41 10.60 -17.49
N THR A 80 11.68 9.53 -17.19
CA THR A 80 11.28 9.18 -15.83
C THR A 80 12.17 8.13 -15.14
N GLY A 81 13.36 7.84 -15.70
CA GLY A 81 14.34 6.91 -15.13
C GLY A 81 13.84 5.47 -15.13
N ASP A 82 13.86 4.81 -13.96
CA ASP A 82 13.42 3.42 -13.77
C ASP A 82 11.93 3.21 -14.11
N ILE A 83 11.11 4.26 -14.01
CA ILE A 83 9.70 4.24 -14.42
C ILE A 83 9.67 4.68 -15.88
N GLN A 84 9.35 3.79 -16.81
CA GLN A 84 9.18 4.20 -18.21
C GLN A 84 7.81 4.82 -18.43
N SER A 85 7.80 6.02 -19.02
CA SER A 85 6.56 6.65 -19.47
C SER A 85 6.00 5.90 -20.68
N PRO A 86 4.67 5.68 -20.77
CA PRO A 86 4.04 5.12 -21.97
C PRO A 86 4.26 5.92 -23.26
N TRP A 87 4.75 7.15 -23.15
CA TRP A 87 4.97 8.07 -24.28
C TRP A 87 6.45 8.20 -24.64
N ASP A 88 7.35 7.47 -23.96
CA ASP A 88 8.78 7.45 -24.28
C ASP A 88 9.00 6.57 -25.53
N PRO A 89 9.80 6.99 -26.52
CA PRO A 89 10.11 6.16 -27.70
C PRO A 89 10.72 4.79 -27.36
N ASP A 90 11.42 4.68 -26.23
CA ASP A 90 12.02 3.43 -25.75
C ASP A 90 11.06 2.58 -24.88
N PHE A 91 9.77 2.95 -24.80
CA PHE A 91 8.79 2.27 -23.98
C PHE A 91 8.59 0.82 -24.43
N LYS A 92 8.94 -0.12 -23.55
CA LYS A 92 8.58 -1.52 -23.69
C LYS A 92 7.61 -1.86 -22.58
N LYS A 93 6.45 -2.42 -22.92
CA LYS A 93 5.47 -2.90 -21.94
C LYS A 93 5.96 -4.17 -21.25
N THR A 94 7.00 -4.05 -20.44
CA THR A 94 7.54 -5.12 -19.59
C THR A 94 6.99 -4.99 -18.18
N SER A 95 7.02 -6.06 -17.40
CA SER A 95 6.63 -6.01 -15.98
C SER A 95 7.49 -5.05 -15.16
N GLU A 96 8.71 -4.75 -15.63
CA GLU A 96 9.64 -3.79 -15.04
C GLU A 96 9.30 -2.33 -15.38
N SER A 97 8.61 -2.07 -16.50
CA SER A 97 8.17 -0.71 -16.90
C SER A 97 7.00 -0.17 -16.07
N MET A 98 6.36 -1.03 -15.27
CA MET A 98 5.20 -0.67 -14.46
C MET A 98 5.65 0.06 -13.18
N LEU A 99 4.89 1.09 -12.80
CA LEU A 99 5.11 1.93 -11.60
C LEU A 99 5.34 1.15 -10.31
N VAL A 100 4.78 -0.05 -10.21
CA VAL A 100 4.92 -0.94 -9.07
C VAL A 100 5.41 -2.27 -9.60
N LYS A 101 6.51 -2.81 -9.02
CA LYS A 101 6.97 -4.19 -9.23
C LYS A 101 6.00 -5.16 -8.57
N LYS A 102 4.74 -5.15 -9.02
CA LYS A 102 3.61 -5.90 -8.45
C LYS A 102 3.97 -7.39 -8.29
N GLN A 103 4.66 -7.93 -9.29
CA GLN A 103 5.16 -9.30 -9.28
C GLN A 103 6.19 -9.57 -8.17
N ALA A 104 7.09 -8.63 -7.87
CA ALA A 104 8.07 -8.80 -6.80
C ALA A 104 7.41 -8.76 -5.42
N ILE A 105 6.42 -7.90 -5.23
CA ILE A 105 5.66 -7.78 -3.97
C ILE A 105 4.75 -9.00 -3.77
N GLU A 106 4.06 -9.44 -4.81
CA GLU A 106 3.25 -10.67 -4.79
C GLU A 106 4.10 -11.90 -4.51
N LYS A 107 5.29 -11.99 -5.12
CA LYS A 107 6.26 -13.07 -4.87
C LYS A 107 6.78 -13.04 -3.44
N ALA A 108 7.16 -11.87 -2.91
CA ALA A 108 7.59 -11.73 -1.52
C ALA A 108 6.49 -12.18 -0.53
N ARG A 109 5.21 -11.84 -0.80
CA ARG A 109 4.08 -12.33 -0.01
C ARG A 109 3.87 -13.84 -0.09
N ALA A 110 4.00 -14.41 -1.28
CA ALA A 110 3.92 -15.87 -1.44
C ALA A 110 5.06 -16.56 -0.67
N GLU A 111 6.27 -15.99 -0.70
CA GLU A 111 7.42 -16.48 0.08
C GLU A 111 7.23 -16.34 1.60
N GLU A 112 6.65 -15.23 2.08
CA GLU A 112 6.32 -15.07 3.50
C GLU A 112 5.26 -16.07 3.97
N LYS A 113 4.20 -16.28 3.19
CA LYS A 113 3.16 -17.27 3.51
C LYS A 113 3.74 -18.67 3.56
N THR A 114 4.53 -19.05 2.56
CA THR A 114 5.16 -20.37 2.53
C THR A 114 6.14 -20.55 3.68
N LYS A 115 6.90 -19.52 4.08
CA LYS A 115 7.74 -19.57 5.28
C LYS A 115 6.93 -19.79 6.56
N LEU A 116 5.83 -19.06 6.73
CA LEU A 116 4.95 -19.22 7.90
C LEU A 116 4.34 -20.62 7.97
N GLU A 117 3.90 -21.17 6.82
CA GLU A 117 3.40 -22.55 6.73
C GLU A 117 4.49 -23.58 7.05
N LEU A 118 5.73 -23.34 6.61
CA LEU A 118 6.86 -24.21 6.95
C LEU A 118 7.21 -24.15 8.45
N GLU A 119 7.09 -22.98 9.07
CA GLU A 119 7.31 -22.79 10.50
C GLU A 119 6.23 -23.51 11.33
N SER A 120 4.95 -23.36 10.98
CA SER A 120 3.87 -24.07 11.67
C SER A 120 4.01 -25.59 11.53
N MET A 121 4.35 -26.09 10.33
CA MET A 121 4.59 -27.51 10.09
C MET A 121 5.78 -28.05 10.91
N LYS A 122 6.85 -27.25 11.07
CA LYS A 122 8.00 -27.62 11.91
C LYS A 122 7.63 -27.67 13.39
N GLU A 123 6.81 -26.75 13.87
CA GLU A 123 6.33 -26.76 15.25
C GLU A 123 5.43 -27.98 15.52
N GLU A 124 4.51 -28.29 14.60
CA GLU A 124 3.69 -29.49 14.68
C GLU A 124 4.51 -30.78 14.69
N ALA A 125 5.53 -30.87 13.83
CA ALA A 125 6.44 -32.02 13.80
C ALA A 125 7.19 -32.19 15.12
N LYS A 126 7.77 -31.10 15.67
CA LYS A 126 8.41 -31.12 16.99
C LYS A 126 7.45 -31.54 18.10
N ARG A 127 6.20 -31.07 18.03
CA ARG A 127 5.16 -31.41 19.02
C ARG A 127 4.78 -32.89 18.95
N ARG A 128 4.67 -33.47 17.74
CA ARG A 128 4.45 -34.90 17.52
C ARG A 128 5.61 -35.74 18.05
N GLU A 129 6.86 -35.37 17.73
CA GLU A 129 8.04 -36.06 18.24
C GLU A 129 8.12 -36.01 19.78
N GLY A 130 7.74 -34.88 20.38
CA GLY A 130 7.64 -34.75 21.84
C GLY A 130 6.64 -35.73 22.44
N MET A 131 5.43 -35.81 21.87
CA MET A 131 4.39 -36.76 22.30
C MET A 131 4.81 -38.22 22.10
N GLU A 132 5.49 -38.55 21.01
CA GLU A 132 6.02 -39.91 20.76
C GLU A 132 7.09 -40.30 21.78
N LYS A 133 8.02 -39.39 22.10
CA LYS A 133 9.05 -39.61 23.12
C LYS A 133 8.46 -39.77 24.52
N GLU A 134 7.43 -38.98 24.86
CA GLU A 134 6.69 -39.15 26.12
C GLU A 134 5.90 -40.46 26.16
N GLY A 135 5.29 -40.86 25.04
CA GLY A 135 4.62 -42.16 24.87
C GLY A 135 5.58 -43.34 25.04
N MET A 136 6.77 -43.31 24.42
CA MET A 136 7.81 -44.34 24.57
C MET A 136 8.38 -44.40 25.99
N LYS A 137 8.52 -43.26 26.68
CA LYS A 137 8.95 -43.23 28.09
C LYS A 137 7.89 -43.84 29.02
N LYS A 138 6.60 -43.57 28.80
CA LYS A 138 5.52 -44.22 29.56
C LYS A 138 5.43 -45.73 29.28
N ALA A 139 5.58 -46.14 28.02
CA ALA A 139 5.56 -47.55 27.63
C ALA A 139 6.75 -48.36 28.21
N SER A 140 7.95 -47.76 28.23
CA SER A 140 9.15 -48.40 28.83
C SER A 140 9.16 -48.37 30.37
N GLY A 141 8.46 -47.42 31.00
CA GLY A 141 8.27 -47.40 32.46
C GLY A 141 7.33 -48.49 32.99
N GLY A 142 6.40 -48.97 32.16
CA GLY A 142 5.42 -50.02 32.53
C GLY A 142 5.90 -51.46 32.35
N SER A 143 6.97 -51.71 31.58
CA SER A 143 7.40 -53.07 31.24
C SER A 143 8.34 -53.73 32.26
N LYS A 144 8.73 -53.02 33.34
CA LYS A 144 9.68 -53.51 34.35
C LYS A 144 9.05 -54.24 35.55
N TRP A 145 7.73 -54.38 35.58
CA TRP A 145 6.97 -54.93 36.73
C TRP A 145 6.40 -56.34 36.50
N TRP A 146 6.70 -56.96 35.35
CA TRP A 146 6.21 -58.30 34.97
C TRP A 146 7.37 -59.28 34.69
N TRP A 147 8.41 -59.22 35.53
CA TRP A 147 9.44 -60.25 35.67
C TRP A 147 9.88 -60.33 37.13
#